data_AF-A0A4R2BF12-F1
#
_entry.id   AF-A0A4R2BF12-F1
#
_cell.length_a   1.000
_cell.length_b   1.000
_cell.length_c   1.000
_cell.angle_alpha   90.00
_cell.angle_beta   90.00
_cell.angle_gamma   90.00
#
_symmetry.space_group_name_H-M   'P 1'
#
loop_
_entity.id
_entity.type
_entity.pdbx_description
1 polymer ?
#
loop_
_entity_poly.entity_id
_entity_poly.type
_entity_poly.pdbx_seq_one_letter_code
_entity_poly.pdbx_strand_id
1 'polypeptide(L)' 'MAAEQAETKAESIKKADIGDMIEIKKGEEKGKKGKVVAIRENSVIVEIGRNPKKNEPIKTVVNHKNYKLAK' A
#
# COMPACT_ATOMS: atom_id res chain seq x y z
N MET A 1 13.05 31.52 -28.45
CA MET A 1 13.73 31.38 -27.15
C MET A 1 12.65 31.23 -26.08
N ALA A 2 12.71 30.12 -25.33
CA ALA A 2 11.98 29.80 -24.08
C ALA A 2 10.44 29.83 -24.16
N ALA A 3 9.68 28.83 -23.70
CA ALA A 3 9.98 27.72 -22.81
C ALA A 3 9.06 26.55 -23.16
N GLU A 4 9.64 25.37 -23.37
CA GLU A 4 8.92 24.11 -23.34
C GLU A 4 9.00 23.60 -21.90
N GLN A 5 7.96 23.86 -21.11
CA GLN A 5 7.78 23.20 -19.82
C GLN A 5 7.23 21.80 -20.12
N ALA A 6 8.14 20.87 -20.35
CA ALA A 6 7.81 19.44 -20.36
C ALA A 6 7.44 19.04 -18.93
N GLU A 7 6.14 18.89 -18.73
CA GLU A 7 5.50 18.25 -17.60
C GLU A 7 6.20 16.94 -17.28
N THR A 8 7.08 16.93 -16.29
CA THR A 8 7.53 15.69 -15.67
C THR A 8 6.40 15.20 -14.79
N LYS A 9 5.38 14.62 -15.42
CA LYS A 9 4.36 13.81 -14.76
C LYS A 9 5.07 12.54 -14.29
N ALA A 10 5.84 12.69 -13.21
CA ALA A 10 6.20 11.57 -12.37
C ALA A 10 4.88 11.02 -11.86
N GLU A 11 4.35 10.01 -12.57
CA GLU A 11 3.42 9.07 -12.01
C GLU A 11 4.11 8.51 -10.78
N SER A 12 3.88 9.20 -9.68
CA SER A 12 4.35 8.83 -8.37
C SER A 12 3.59 7.55 -8.11
N ILE A 13 4.24 6.42 -8.41
CA ILE A 13 3.87 5.13 -7.84
C ILE A 13 4.03 5.40 -6.36
N LYS A 14 2.96 5.88 -5.71
CA LYS A 14 2.99 6.24 -4.30
C LYS A 14 3.19 4.91 -3.60
N LYS A 15 4.45 4.62 -3.30
CA LYS A 15 4.83 3.49 -2.48
C LYS A 15 4.38 3.85 -1.08
N ALA A 16 3.69 2.92 -0.45
CA ALA A 16 3.31 3.10 0.92
C ALA A 16 4.55 3.02 1.79
N ASP A 17 4.65 3.98 2.72
CA ASP A 17 5.75 4.05 3.66
C ASP A 17 5.43 3.25 4.94
N ILE A 18 6.43 3.00 5.79
CA ILE A 18 6.25 2.23 7.02
C ILE A 18 5.40 3.07 7.95
N GLY A 19 4.26 2.52 8.37
CA GLY A 19 3.28 3.19 9.20
C GLY A 19 2.14 3.87 8.44
N ASP A 20 2.18 3.91 7.10
CA ASP A 20 1.09 4.43 6.28
C ASP A 20 -0.08 3.44 6.24
N MET A 21 -1.29 3.95 5.98
CA MET A 21 -2.50 3.15 5.87
C MET A 21 -2.78 2.86 4.39
N ILE A 22 -2.82 1.58 4.02
CA ILE A 22 -3.18 1.19 2.66
C ILE A 22 -4.48 0.40 2.66
N GLU A 23 -5.24 0.59 1.59
CA GLU A 23 -6.40 -0.21 1.28
C GLU A 23 -6.04 -1.24 0.20
N ILE A 24 -6.29 -2.50 0.51
CA ILE A 24 -5.94 -3.60 -0.37
C ILE A 24 -7.04 -3.72 -1.42
N LYS A 25 -6.70 -3.52 -2.69
CA LYS A 25 -7.66 -3.66 -3.79
C LYS A 25 -7.76 -5.08 -4.34
N LYS A 26 -6.76 -5.91 -4.07
CA LYS A 26 -6.63 -7.27 -4.62
C LYS A 26 -5.88 -8.17 -3.64
N GLY A 27 -6.37 -9.39 -3.44
CA GLY A 27 -5.78 -10.40 -2.55
C GLY A 27 -6.83 -11.02 -1.62
N GLU A 28 -6.37 -11.90 -0.72
CA GLU A 28 -7.20 -12.52 0.32
C GLU A 28 -7.86 -11.48 1.24
N GLU A 29 -7.24 -10.31 1.35
CA GLU A 29 -7.69 -9.23 2.22
C GLU A 29 -8.23 -8.02 1.44
N LYS A 30 -8.75 -8.26 0.23
CA LYS A 30 -9.36 -7.23 -0.62
C LYS A 30 -10.47 -6.47 0.13
N GLY A 31 -10.40 -5.14 0.10
CA GLY A 31 -11.34 -4.23 0.76
C GLY A 31 -10.96 -3.90 2.20
N LYS A 32 -9.94 -4.53 2.78
CA LYS A 32 -9.45 -4.18 4.12
C LYS A 32 -8.40 -3.09 4.06
N LYS A 33 -8.37 -2.29 5.13
CA LYS A 33 -7.38 -1.24 5.37
C LYS A 33 -6.37 -1.73 6.39
N GLY A 34 -5.10 -1.70 6.02
CA GLY A 34 -4.01 -2.15 6.88
C GLY A 34 -2.91 -1.14 7.00
N LYS A 35 -2.24 -1.18 8.14
CA LYS A 35 -1.05 -0.38 8.41
C LYS A 35 0.16 -1.10 7.87
N VAL A 36 0.99 -0.42 7.10
CA VAL A 36 2.25 -0.98 6.62
C VAL A 36 3.19 -1.14 7.80
N VAL A 37 3.67 -2.36 8.04
CA VAL A 37 4.63 -2.66 9.10
C VAL A 37 6.04 -2.85 8.56
N ALA A 38 6.17 -3.22 7.28
CA ALA A 38 7.45 -3.35 6.60
C ALA A 38 7.30 -3.18 5.09
N ILE A 39 8.36 -2.71 4.45
CA ILE A 39 8.43 -2.55 3.00
C ILE A 39 9.57 -3.41 2.47
N ARG A 40 9.32 -4.08 1.36
CA ARG A 40 10.33 -4.73 0.51
C ARG A 40 10.33 -4.04 -0.86
N GLU A 41 11.35 -4.34 -1.65
CA GLU A 41 11.54 -3.75 -2.99
C GLU A 41 10.32 -3.90 -3.92
N ASN A 42 9.65 -5.07 -3.89
CA ASN A 42 8.50 -5.36 -4.76
C ASN A 42 7.17 -5.48 -4.00
N SER A 43 7.19 -5.60 -2.68
CA SER A 43 5.97 -5.83 -1.88
C SER A 43 6.03 -5.11 -0.54
N VAL A 44 4.88 -4.84 0.07
CA VAL A 44 4.74 -4.28 1.41
C VAL A 44 4.03 -5.29 2.30
N ILE A 45 4.45 -5.38 3.56
CA ILE A 45 3.79 -6.18 4.58
C ILE A 45 2.85 -5.25 5.34
N VAL A 46 1.58 -5.59 5.36
CA VAL A 46 0.56 -4.79 6.04
C VAL A 46 -0.22 -5.61 7.02
N GLU A 47 -0.57 -4.95 8.12
CA GLU A 47 -1.38 -5.50 9.18
C GLU A 47 -2.76 -4.84 9.16
N ILE A 48 -3.78 -5.67 8.98
CA ILE A 48 -5.11 -5.29 8.50
C ILE A 48 -6.14 -5.38 9.63
N GLY A 49 -5.62 -5.46 10.86
CA GLY A 49 -6.35 -5.67 12.10
C GLY A 49 -6.22 -7.10 12.62
N ARG A 50 -6.86 -7.38 13.76
CA ARG A 50 -6.97 -8.72 14.33
C ARG A 50 -8.28 -9.36 13.89
N ASN A 51 -8.22 -10.63 13.50
CA ASN A 51 -9.45 -11.37 13.23
C ASN A 51 -10.12 -11.75 14.57
N PRO A 52 -11.34 -11.27 14.88
CA PRO A 52 -11.99 -11.51 16.17
C PRO A 52 -12.28 -13.01 16.41
N LYS A 53 -12.37 -13.83 15.34
CA LYS A 53 -12.53 -15.29 15.45
C LYS A 53 -11.24 -16.05 15.77
N LYS A 54 -10.07 -15.49 15.47
CA LYS A 54 -8.79 -16.22 15.54
C LYS A 54 -7.77 -15.62 16.51
N ASN A 55 -8.06 -14.45 17.07
CA ASN A 55 -7.15 -13.70 17.95
C ASN A 55 -5.75 -13.41 17.34
N GLU A 56 -5.57 -13.65 16.04
CA GLU A 56 -4.31 -13.40 15.34
C GLU A 56 -4.38 -12.10 14.54
N PRO A 57 -3.29 -11.29 14.54
CA PRO A 57 -3.15 -10.16 13.64
C PRO A 57 -3.08 -10.68 12.22
N ILE A 58 -3.96 -10.16 11.36
CA ILE A 58 -3.96 -10.52 9.96
C ILE A 58 -2.85 -9.72 9.30
N LYS A 59 -1.77 -10.42 8.93
CA LYS A 59 -0.65 -9.86 8.18
C LYS A 59 -0.72 -10.40 6.77
N THR A 60 -0.61 -9.52 5.80
CA THR A 60 -0.53 -9.94 4.40
C THR A 60 0.56 -9.20 3.67
N VAL A 61 1.02 -9.80 2.59
CA VAL A 61 2.02 -9.23 1.70
C VAL A 61 1.31 -8.72 0.47
N VAL A 62 1.39 -7.41 0.23
CA VAL A 62 0.70 -6.76 -0.88
C VAL A 62 1.73 -6.16 -1.82
N ASN A 63 1.57 -6.39 -3.11
CA ASN A 63 2.44 -5.77 -4.10
C ASN A 63 2.12 -4.27 -4.25
N HIS A 64 3.12 -3.45 -4.58
CA HIS A 64 2.95 -2.00 -4.84
C HIS A 64 1.88 -1.66 -5.89
N LYS A 65 1.50 -2.62 -6.75
CA LYS A 65 0.43 -2.48 -7.75
C LYS A 65 -0.98 -2.87 -7.26
N ASN A 66 -1.10 -3.57 -6.13
CA ASN A 66 -2.34 -4.21 -5.69
C ASN A 66 -3.01 -3.53 -4.48
N TYR A 67 -2.44 -2.43 -3.98
CA TYR A 67 -3.05 -1.59 -2.96
C TYR A 67 -3.21 -0.15 -3.43
N LYS A 68 -4.04 0.59 -2.69
CA LYS A 68 -4.17 2.04 -2.82
C LYS A 68 -3.79 2.65 -1.47
N LEU A 69 -2.97 3.70 -1.49
CA LEU A 69 -2.72 4.49 -0.28
C LEU A 69 -4.00 5.18 0.16
N ALA A 70 -4.42 4.88 1.39
CA ALA A 70 -5.51 5.52 2.09
C ALA A 70 -4.88 6.52 3.05
N LYS A 71 -4.57 7.71 2.51
CA LYS A 71 -3.99 8.82 3.26
C LYS A 71 -4.89 9.25 4.41
#